data_AF-E6TKG8-F1
#
_entry.id   AF-E6TKG8-F1
#
_cell.length_a   1.000
_cell.length_b   1.000
_cell.length_c   1.000
_cell.angle_alpha   90.00
_cell.angle_beta   90.00
_cell.angle_gamma   90.00
#
_symmetry.space_group_name_H-M   'P 1'
#
loop_
_entity.id
_entity.type
_entity.pdbx_description
1 polymer ?
#
loop_
_entity_poly.entity_id
_entity_poly.type
_entity_poly.pdbx_seq_one_letter_code
_entity_poly.pdbx_strand_id
1 'polypeptide(L)'
;MHVHNTICSLATSATAIGLLTGCLTGAPNSLAHAEQIATTCPAGGARIAALVQVDRSGSRHSPAAAPAEEQVIRGAAERTVICSGRLRVTLFSGSMFGITVFDDDLQLDGATTNARLRKAPKVVDAVMEQIDATLPNAATQLGDGATDIVGQYQLGAEYAAQLTATGSFHLEQTIITDGIQTAGQDLSDLDLTTEQAQALAATFTVPSLNSATVRVIGIGRQADDAPLPTPYVSALRAFHTTVCENTGAACTLVTDAAGA
;
A
#
# COMPACT_ATOMS: atom_id res chain seq x y z
N MET A 1 12.19 -60.55 -61.79
CA MET A 1 12.74 -59.31 -62.36
C MET A 1 11.64 -58.26 -62.35
N HIS A 2 11.87 -57.18 -61.60
CA HIS A 2 11.35 -55.81 -61.73
C HIS A 2 9.92 -55.57 -62.27
N VAL A 3 9.02 -54.96 -61.47
CA VAL A 3 8.67 -53.50 -61.44
C VAL A 3 7.18 -53.40 -61.90
N HIS A 4 6.23 -52.62 -61.39
CA HIS A 4 6.11 -51.55 -60.40
C HIS A 4 4.65 -51.46 -59.91
N ASN A 5 4.49 -51.00 -58.66
CA ASN A 5 3.27 -50.47 -58.07
C ASN A 5 2.85 -49.15 -58.75
N THR A 6 1.53 -48.87 -58.80
CA THR A 6 1.05 -47.47 -58.72
C THR A 6 -0.31 -47.45 -58.02
N ILE A 7 -0.31 -46.91 -56.81
CA ILE A 7 -1.47 -46.68 -55.94
C ILE A 7 -1.92 -45.23 -56.17
N CYS A 8 -3.20 -45.05 -56.52
CA CYS A 8 -3.83 -43.74 -56.67
C CYS A 8 -4.38 -43.29 -55.30
N SER A 9 -3.81 -42.22 -54.73
CA SER A 9 -4.24 -41.65 -53.45
C SER A 9 -5.17 -40.46 -53.69
N LEU A 10 -6.37 -40.52 -53.12
CA LEU A 10 -7.35 -39.43 -53.06
C LEU A 10 -6.98 -38.49 -51.90
N ALA A 11 -6.67 -37.23 -52.22
CA ALA A 11 -6.44 -36.17 -51.23
C ALA A 11 -7.78 -35.55 -50.81
N THR A 12 -8.08 -35.59 -49.50
CA THR A 12 -9.25 -34.95 -48.89
C THR A 12 -8.82 -33.60 -48.29
N SER A 13 -9.40 -32.51 -48.76
CA SER A 13 -9.16 -31.15 -48.25
C SER A 13 -9.86 -30.96 -46.90
N ALA A 14 -9.10 -30.76 -45.82
CA ALA A 14 -9.61 -30.40 -44.51
C ALA A 14 -9.58 -28.87 -44.32
N THR A 15 -10.75 -28.27 -44.24
CA THR A 15 -10.94 -26.85 -43.89
C THR A 15 -11.00 -26.72 -42.37
N ALA A 16 -9.93 -26.25 -41.74
CA ALA A 16 -9.91 -25.97 -40.30
C ALA A 16 -10.18 -24.48 -40.05
N ILE A 17 -11.25 -24.23 -39.30
CA ILE A 17 -11.77 -22.93 -38.86
C ILE A 17 -10.75 -22.31 -37.88
N GLY A 18 -10.19 -21.15 -38.25
CA GLY A 18 -9.38 -20.33 -37.36
C GLY A 18 -10.24 -19.65 -36.30
N LEU A 19 -10.30 -20.24 -35.10
CA LEU A 19 -10.80 -19.57 -33.91
C LEU A 19 -9.75 -18.53 -33.48
N LEU A 20 -10.01 -17.27 -33.79
CA LEU A 20 -9.33 -16.14 -33.17
C LEU A 20 -9.76 -16.07 -31.70
N THR A 21 -9.08 -16.81 -30.83
CA THR A 21 -9.10 -16.55 -29.39
C THR A 21 -8.32 -15.27 -29.15
N GLY A 22 -9.00 -14.13 -29.30
CA GLY A 22 -8.50 -12.88 -28.76
C GLY A 22 -8.40 -13.02 -27.24
N CYS A 23 -7.18 -13.00 -26.71
CA CYS A 23 -6.93 -12.80 -25.29
C CYS A 23 -7.47 -11.41 -24.91
N LEU A 24 -8.74 -11.33 -24.56
CA LEU A 24 -9.29 -10.25 -23.75
C LEU A 24 -8.70 -10.43 -22.35
N THR A 25 -7.51 -9.88 -22.13
CA THR A 25 -6.92 -9.67 -20.81
C THR A 25 -7.66 -8.52 -20.12
N GLY A 26 -8.94 -8.71 -19.85
CA GLY A 26 -9.70 -7.94 -18.87
C GLY A 26 -10.19 -8.94 -17.85
N ALA A 27 -9.57 -8.95 -16.66
CA ALA A 27 -9.85 -9.96 -15.64
C ALA A 27 -11.38 -10.04 -15.40
N PRO A 28 -12.03 -11.20 -15.61
CA PRO A 28 -13.49 -11.35 -15.53
C PRO A 28 -14.08 -11.09 -14.12
N ASN A 29 -13.25 -10.73 -13.14
CA ASN A 29 -13.61 -10.58 -11.73
C ASN A 29 -13.45 -9.14 -11.18
N SER A 30 -13.09 -8.15 -12.00
CA SER A 30 -12.83 -6.78 -11.49
C SER A 30 -14.05 -6.11 -10.87
N LEU A 31 -15.25 -6.34 -11.42
CA LEU A 31 -16.48 -5.78 -10.86
C LEU A 31 -16.87 -6.45 -9.54
N ALA A 32 -16.78 -7.78 -9.46
CA ALA A 32 -17.11 -8.51 -8.22
C ALA A 32 -16.17 -8.13 -7.07
N HIS A 33 -14.87 -7.95 -7.37
CA HIS A 33 -13.89 -7.43 -6.41
C HIS A 33 -14.24 -6.01 -5.95
N ALA A 34 -14.56 -5.11 -6.88
CA ALA A 34 -14.95 -3.75 -6.54
C ALA A 34 -16.25 -3.70 -5.73
N GLU A 35 -17.22 -4.57 -6.02
CA GLU A 35 -18.44 -4.75 -5.24
C GLU A 35 -18.12 -5.24 -3.82
N GLN A 36 -17.20 -6.19 -3.68
CA GLN A 36 -16.75 -6.67 -2.37
C GLN A 36 -16.11 -5.54 -1.54
N ILE A 37 -15.23 -4.73 -2.13
CA ILE A 37 -14.66 -3.56 -1.46
C ILE A 37 -15.77 -2.60 -1.04
N ALA A 38 -16.73 -2.32 -1.92
CA ALA A 38 -17.83 -1.39 -1.66
C ALA A 38 -18.67 -1.79 -0.43
N THR A 39 -18.81 -3.09 -0.13
CA THR A 39 -19.52 -3.55 1.08
C THR A 39 -18.85 -3.19 2.40
N THR A 40 -17.55 -2.83 2.35
CA THR A 40 -16.73 -2.51 3.53
C THR A 40 -16.37 -1.03 3.63
N CYS A 41 -16.97 -0.19 2.78
CA CYS A 41 -16.81 1.26 2.88
C CYS A 41 -17.47 1.78 4.18
N PRO A 42 -16.95 2.89 4.75
CA PRO A 42 -17.53 3.45 5.96
C PRO A 42 -19.03 3.75 5.80
N ALA A 43 -19.81 3.37 6.81
CA ALA A 43 -21.25 3.63 6.84
C ALA A 43 -21.55 5.11 7.13
N GLY A 44 -22.81 5.52 6.98
CA GLY A 44 -23.26 6.85 7.39
C GLY A 44 -22.76 8.00 6.51
N GLY A 45 -22.19 7.71 5.33
CA GLY A 45 -21.69 8.71 4.40
C GLY A 45 -20.31 9.27 4.73
N ALA A 46 -19.59 8.66 5.68
CA ALA A 46 -18.20 9.00 5.93
C ALA A 46 -17.32 8.59 4.73
N ARG A 47 -16.44 9.50 4.32
CA ARG A 47 -15.48 9.29 3.22
C ARG A 47 -14.18 8.69 3.77
N ILE A 48 -13.39 8.04 2.92
CA ILE A 48 -12.05 7.57 3.33
C ILE A 48 -11.06 8.74 3.30
N ALA A 49 -10.28 8.89 4.37
CA ALA A 49 -9.04 9.65 4.39
C ALA A 49 -7.88 8.65 4.36
N ALA A 50 -7.41 8.30 3.18
CA ALA A 50 -6.29 7.37 3.03
C ALA A 50 -4.99 8.16 3.10
N LEU A 51 -4.13 7.80 4.06
CA LEU A 51 -2.79 8.35 4.20
C LEU A 51 -1.78 7.21 4.07
N VAL A 52 -0.95 7.24 3.03
CA VAL A 52 0.16 6.29 2.85
C VAL A 52 1.47 7.03 3.04
N GLN A 53 2.23 6.63 4.05
CA GLN A 53 3.54 7.16 4.39
C GLN A 53 4.60 6.12 4.10
N VAL A 54 5.56 6.48 3.26
CA VAL A 54 6.57 5.57 2.76
C VAL A 54 7.93 5.99 3.29
N ASP A 55 8.54 5.11 4.07
CA ASP A 55 9.88 5.28 4.59
C ASP A 55 10.91 5.11 3.47
N ARG A 56 11.80 6.08 3.36
CA ARG A 56 12.92 6.14 2.43
C ARG A 56 14.24 6.50 3.11
N SER A 57 14.28 6.39 4.44
CA SER A 57 15.49 6.59 5.24
C SER A 57 16.40 5.36 5.20
N GLY A 58 17.69 5.54 5.51
CA GLY A 58 18.64 4.46 5.81
C GLY A 58 18.54 3.23 4.90
N SER A 59 18.27 2.08 5.51
CA SER A 59 18.12 0.78 4.84
C SER A 59 16.92 0.66 3.90
N ARG A 60 16.05 1.67 3.83
CA ARG A 60 14.89 1.75 2.93
C ARG A 60 15.09 2.71 1.76
N HIS A 61 16.26 3.33 1.63
CA HIS A 61 16.51 4.31 0.57
C HIS A 61 16.44 3.66 -0.82
N SER A 62 15.46 4.07 -1.63
CA SER A 62 15.31 3.68 -3.03
C SER A 62 14.62 4.80 -3.82
N PRO A 63 15.08 5.12 -5.04
CA PRO A 63 14.45 6.12 -5.88
C PRO A 63 13.13 5.63 -6.54
N ALA A 64 12.82 4.33 -6.43
CA ALA A 64 11.62 3.72 -6.98
C ALA A 64 10.87 2.90 -5.92
N ALA A 65 9.56 2.74 -6.12
CA ALA A 65 8.77 1.81 -5.32
C ALA A 65 9.15 0.37 -5.67
N ALA A 66 9.31 -0.48 -4.65
CA ALA A 66 9.39 -1.92 -4.87
C ALA A 66 8.01 -2.45 -5.29
N PRO A 67 7.91 -3.56 -6.05
CA PRO A 67 6.61 -4.09 -6.50
C PRO A 67 5.58 -4.33 -5.39
N ALA A 68 6.03 -4.77 -4.22
CA ALA A 68 5.15 -4.97 -3.06
C ALA A 68 4.61 -3.65 -2.50
N GLU A 69 5.40 -2.59 -2.56
CA GLU A 69 4.98 -1.25 -2.15
C GLU A 69 3.97 -0.66 -3.13
N GLU A 70 4.23 -0.80 -4.44
CA GLU A 70 3.31 -0.35 -5.49
C GLU A 70 1.93 -0.99 -5.30
N GLN A 71 1.88 -2.28 -4.97
CA GLN A 71 0.63 -2.98 -4.72
C GLN A 71 -0.12 -2.48 -3.48
N VAL A 72 0.59 -2.13 -2.40
CA VAL A 72 -0.02 -1.51 -1.22
C VAL A 72 -0.62 -0.14 -1.57
N ILE A 73 0.12 0.70 -2.31
CA ILE A 73 -0.35 2.02 -2.75
C ILE A 73 -1.57 1.87 -3.68
N ARG A 74 -1.50 0.94 -4.64
CA ARG A 74 -2.59 0.62 -5.57
C ARG A 74 -3.84 0.17 -4.83
N GLY A 75 -3.72 -0.68 -3.81
CA GLY A 75 -4.83 -1.11 -2.97
C GLY A 75 -5.46 0.05 -2.19
N ALA A 76 -4.64 0.97 -1.66
CA ALA A 76 -5.13 2.18 -1.00
C ALA A 76 -5.87 3.10 -1.98
N ALA A 77 -5.35 3.29 -3.20
CA ALA A 77 -6.02 4.06 -4.25
C ALA A 77 -7.34 3.43 -4.69
N GLU A 78 -7.38 2.12 -4.91
CA GLU A 78 -8.58 1.37 -5.28
C GLU A 78 -9.67 1.50 -4.22
N ARG A 79 -9.31 1.28 -2.95
CA ARG A 79 -10.26 1.42 -1.85
C ARG A 79 -10.78 2.85 -1.72
N THR A 80 -9.89 3.85 -1.84
CA THR A 80 -10.27 5.27 -1.73
C THR A 80 -11.21 5.69 -2.86
N VAL A 81 -10.94 5.28 -4.11
CA VAL A 81 -11.79 5.65 -5.24
C VAL A 81 -13.16 4.97 -5.16
N ILE A 82 -13.22 3.69 -4.76
CA ILE A 82 -14.47 2.94 -4.61
C ILE A 82 -15.33 3.52 -3.49
N CYS A 83 -14.72 3.82 -2.35
CA CYS A 83 -15.44 4.37 -1.19
C CYS A 83 -15.66 5.88 -1.25
N SER A 84 -15.12 6.56 -2.27
CA SER A 84 -15.04 8.02 -2.38
C SER A 84 -14.31 8.66 -1.21
N GLY A 85 -13.17 9.28 -1.46
CA GLY A 85 -12.29 9.72 -0.39
C GLY A 85 -11.23 10.68 -0.86
N ARG A 86 -10.22 10.87 -0.02
CA ARG A 86 -9.00 11.59 -0.36
C ARG A 86 -7.82 10.67 -0.10
N LEU A 87 -6.94 10.54 -1.10
CA LEU A 87 -5.69 9.79 -0.98
C LEU A 87 -4.55 10.78 -0.87
N ARG A 88 -3.71 10.61 0.15
CA ARG A 88 -2.42 11.26 0.25
C ARG A 88 -1.31 10.22 0.35
N VAL A 89 -0.30 10.34 -0.49
CA VAL A 89 0.93 9.54 -0.47
C VAL A 89 2.10 10.46 -0.21
N THR A 90 2.89 10.16 0.82
CA THR A 90 4.07 10.94 1.20
C THR A 90 5.29 10.05 1.37
N LEU A 91 6.46 10.52 0.98
CA LEU A 91 7.73 9.94 1.39
C LEU A 91 8.20 10.60 2.67
N PHE A 92 8.88 9.87 3.55
CA PHE A 92 9.57 10.46 4.68
C PHE A 92 10.98 9.87 4.85
N SER A 93 11.87 10.74 5.29
CA SER A 93 13.19 10.42 5.84
C SER A 93 13.49 11.50 6.88
N GLY A 94 14.11 11.12 7.98
CA GLY A 94 14.37 12.05 9.08
C GLY A 94 13.15 12.33 9.95
N SER A 95 13.06 13.61 10.35
CA SER A 95 12.00 14.16 11.19
C SER A 95 10.60 14.09 10.55
N MET A 96 9.58 14.47 11.32
CA MET A 96 8.14 14.43 11.01
C MET A 96 7.67 15.09 9.68
N PHE A 97 8.52 15.61 8.80
CA PHE A 97 8.07 16.23 7.55
C PHE A 97 8.17 15.26 6.38
N GLY A 98 7.01 14.96 5.76
CA GLY A 98 6.95 14.15 4.55
C GLY A 98 6.94 14.99 3.27
N ILE A 99 7.52 14.45 2.20
CA ILE A 99 7.41 14.99 0.84
C ILE A 99 6.18 14.38 0.17
N THR A 100 5.22 15.21 -0.21
CA THR A 100 4.00 14.75 -0.90
C THR A 100 4.31 14.29 -2.31
N VAL A 101 3.89 13.05 -2.63
CA VAL A 101 3.95 12.44 -3.96
C VAL A 101 2.60 12.56 -4.66
N PHE A 102 1.52 12.39 -3.91
CA PHE A 102 0.15 12.47 -4.41
C PHE A 102 -0.74 12.99 -3.28
N ASP A 103 -1.69 13.87 -3.62
CA ASP A 103 -2.71 14.35 -2.67
C ASP A 103 -3.92 14.85 -3.45
N ASP A 104 -4.96 14.02 -3.56
CA ASP A 104 -6.18 14.41 -4.28
C ASP A 104 -7.44 13.68 -3.77
N ASP A 105 -8.59 14.28 -4.05
CA ASP A 105 -9.89 13.68 -3.87
C ASP A 105 -10.16 12.65 -4.98
N LEU A 106 -10.47 11.42 -4.58
CA LEU A 106 -10.77 10.31 -5.49
C LEU A 106 -12.26 9.96 -5.41
N GLN A 107 -12.92 10.00 -6.56
CA GLN A 107 -14.33 9.62 -6.70
C GLN A 107 -14.59 9.03 -8.09
N LEU A 108 -15.64 8.19 -8.17
CA LEU A 108 -16.07 7.59 -9.44
C LEU A 108 -17.32 8.30 -9.97
N ASP A 109 -17.27 8.79 -11.20
CA ASP A 109 -18.44 9.36 -11.85
C ASP A 109 -19.32 8.30 -12.51
N GLY A 110 -20.64 8.41 -12.37
CA GLY A 110 -21.57 7.53 -13.09
C GLY A 110 -22.99 7.50 -12.53
N ALA A 111 -23.96 7.29 -13.44
CA ALA A 111 -25.39 7.30 -13.13
C ALA A 111 -25.85 6.13 -12.25
N THR A 112 -25.13 5.00 -12.26
CA THR A 112 -25.44 3.82 -11.44
C THR A 112 -24.19 3.35 -10.71
N THR A 113 -24.37 2.62 -9.59
CA THR A 113 -23.25 2.04 -8.83
C THR A 113 -22.36 1.16 -9.71
N ASN A 114 -22.94 0.25 -10.50
CA ASN A 114 -22.15 -0.64 -11.36
C ASN A 114 -21.41 0.12 -12.48
N ALA A 115 -22.00 1.20 -13.00
CA ALA A 115 -21.32 2.05 -13.98
C ALA A 115 -20.14 2.80 -13.37
N ARG A 116 -20.23 3.21 -12.10
CA ARG A 116 -19.12 3.80 -11.35
C ARG A 116 -18.01 2.77 -11.10
N LEU A 117 -18.33 1.63 -10.49
CA LEU A 117 -17.35 0.60 -10.10
C LEU A 117 -16.53 0.07 -11.28
N ARG A 118 -17.13 -0.06 -12.47
CA ARG A 118 -16.41 -0.46 -13.70
C ARG A 118 -15.29 0.51 -14.11
N LYS A 119 -15.31 1.75 -13.65
CA LYS A 119 -14.28 2.75 -13.94
C LYS A 119 -13.13 2.71 -12.94
N ALA A 120 -13.28 2.02 -11.80
CA ALA A 120 -12.28 2.00 -10.74
C ALA A 120 -10.87 1.61 -11.24
N PRO A 121 -10.68 0.53 -12.02
CA PRO A 121 -9.35 0.15 -12.49
C PRO A 121 -8.66 1.27 -13.29
N LYS A 122 -9.39 1.91 -14.20
CA LYS A 122 -8.84 2.99 -15.03
C LYS A 122 -8.42 4.22 -14.20
N VAL A 123 -9.20 4.56 -13.17
CA VAL A 123 -8.86 5.70 -12.29
C VAL A 123 -7.65 5.34 -11.44
N VAL A 124 -7.59 4.12 -10.91
CA VAL A 124 -6.43 3.63 -10.14
C VAL A 124 -5.17 3.63 -11.00
N ASP A 125 -5.23 3.14 -12.23
CA ASP A 125 -4.08 3.15 -13.14
C ASP A 125 -3.55 4.57 -13.39
N ALA A 126 -4.44 5.54 -13.59
CA ALA A 126 -4.05 6.94 -13.76
C ALA A 126 -3.41 7.54 -12.49
N VAL A 127 -3.92 7.19 -11.30
CA VAL A 127 -3.33 7.61 -10.01
C VAL A 127 -1.94 7.01 -9.85
N MET A 128 -1.76 5.72 -10.15
CA MET A 128 -0.47 5.05 -10.06
C MET A 128 0.54 5.63 -11.05
N GLU A 129 0.13 5.91 -12.29
CA GLU A 129 0.98 6.58 -13.29
C GLU A 129 1.48 7.95 -12.79
N GLN A 130 0.61 8.74 -12.14
CA GLN A 130 1.00 10.02 -11.55
C GLN A 130 1.96 9.86 -10.37
N ILE A 131 1.74 8.86 -9.51
CA ILE A 131 2.63 8.54 -8.39
C ILE A 131 4.00 8.15 -8.93
N ASP A 132 4.07 7.22 -9.88
CA ASP A 132 5.32 6.74 -10.48
C ASP A 132 6.10 7.86 -11.18
N ALA A 133 5.40 8.76 -11.87
CA ALA A 133 6.03 9.93 -12.49
C ALA A 133 6.59 10.94 -11.47
N THR A 134 6.02 11.02 -10.26
CA THR A 134 6.39 12.00 -9.24
C THR A 134 7.45 11.47 -8.27
N LEU A 135 7.44 10.16 -8.00
CA LEU A 135 8.30 9.49 -7.03
C LEU A 135 9.79 9.84 -7.17
N PRO A 136 10.43 9.80 -8.36
CA PRO A 136 11.86 10.10 -8.47
C PRO A 136 12.23 11.51 -8.00
N ASN A 137 11.40 12.52 -8.31
CA ASN A 137 11.63 13.90 -7.88
C ASN A 137 11.32 14.08 -6.38
N ALA A 138 10.28 13.44 -5.87
CA ALA A 138 10.00 13.47 -4.44
C ALA A 138 11.17 12.85 -3.63
N ALA A 139 11.76 11.77 -4.13
CA ALA A 139 12.87 11.08 -3.47
C ALA A 139 14.15 11.93 -3.40
N THR A 140 14.43 12.79 -4.38
CA THR A 140 15.61 13.68 -4.34
C THR A 140 15.46 14.86 -3.38
N GLN A 141 14.25 15.15 -2.93
CA GLN A 141 13.97 16.20 -1.95
C GLN A 141 14.08 15.71 -0.51
N LEU A 142 14.17 14.39 -0.32
CA LEU A 142 14.41 13.80 0.98
C LEU A 142 15.81 14.14 1.47
N GLY A 143 15.90 14.63 2.70
CA GLY A 143 17.19 14.81 3.36
C GLY A 143 17.75 13.47 3.84
N ASP A 144 19.06 13.43 4.04
CA ASP A 144 19.68 12.37 4.83
C ASP A 144 19.26 12.55 6.30
N GLY A 145 18.72 11.51 6.92
CA GLY A 145 18.21 11.63 8.27
C GLY A 145 17.85 10.31 8.92
N ALA A 146 17.63 10.39 10.23
CA ALA A 146 17.09 9.33 11.07
C ALA A 146 15.70 8.85 10.58
N THR A 147 15.05 7.96 11.31
CA THR A 147 13.76 7.40 10.92
C THR A 147 12.79 7.63 12.08
N ASP A 148 11.82 8.52 11.87
CA ASP A 148 10.78 8.81 12.86
C ASP A 148 9.44 8.21 12.45
N ILE A 149 9.30 6.90 12.68
CA ILE A 149 8.08 6.13 12.41
C ILE A 149 6.99 6.53 13.42
N VAL A 150 7.34 6.68 14.70
CA VAL A 150 6.38 7.10 15.75
C VAL A 150 5.84 8.50 15.48
N GLY A 151 6.66 9.42 14.97
CA GLY A 151 6.21 10.75 14.55
C GLY A 151 5.15 10.73 13.45
N GLN A 152 5.10 9.68 12.62
CA GLN A 152 4.11 9.57 11.55
C GLN A 152 2.66 9.46 12.06
N TYR A 153 2.45 8.94 13.28
CA TYR A 153 1.13 8.89 13.90
C TYR A 153 0.58 10.30 14.18
N GLN A 154 1.45 11.24 14.58
CA GLN A 154 1.09 12.64 14.77
C GLN A 154 0.60 13.28 13.46
N LEU A 155 1.28 13.03 12.35
CA LEU A 155 0.84 13.49 11.03
C LEU A 155 -0.50 12.88 10.62
N GLY A 156 -0.74 11.61 10.96
CA GLY A 156 -2.04 10.97 10.77
C GLY A 156 -3.17 11.68 11.51
N ALA A 157 -2.94 12.04 12.77
CA ALA A 157 -3.89 12.78 13.59
C ALA A 157 -4.18 14.17 13.02
N GLU A 158 -3.13 14.89 12.61
CA GLU A 158 -3.25 16.22 12.01
C GLU A 158 -3.99 16.19 10.68
N TYR A 159 -3.69 15.20 9.83
CA TYR A 159 -4.39 15.01 8.56
C TYR A 159 -5.88 14.73 8.78
N ALA A 160 -6.22 13.84 9.72
CA ALA A 160 -7.60 13.57 10.08
C ALA A 160 -8.31 14.82 10.63
N ALA A 161 -7.65 15.60 11.50
CA ALA A 161 -8.20 16.84 12.03
C ALA A 161 -8.48 17.89 10.93
N GLN A 162 -7.60 18.01 9.94
CA GLN A 162 -7.79 18.92 8.80
C GLN A 162 -8.99 18.52 7.95
N LEU A 163 -9.15 17.23 7.67
CA LEU A 163 -10.26 16.74 6.84
C LEU A 163 -11.60 16.78 7.57
N THR A 164 -11.62 16.45 8.87
CA THR A 164 -12.86 16.49 9.68
C THR A 164 -13.43 17.90 9.82
N ALA A 165 -12.61 18.94 9.66
CA ALA A 165 -13.07 20.33 9.57
C ALA A 165 -13.93 20.61 8.31
N THR A 166 -13.88 19.75 7.30
CA THR A 166 -14.56 19.93 5.99
C THR A 166 -15.60 18.86 5.68
N GLY A 167 -15.67 17.78 6.47
CA GLY A 167 -16.62 16.70 6.25
C GLY A 167 -16.42 15.53 7.21
N SER A 168 -17.21 14.46 7.03
CA SER A 168 -17.03 13.23 7.81
C SER A 168 -16.04 12.31 7.11
N PHE A 169 -14.93 11.99 7.78
CA PHE A 169 -13.88 11.12 7.26
C PHE A 169 -13.51 10.01 8.24
N HIS A 170 -13.19 8.84 7.70
CA HIS A 170 -12.56 7.72 8.40
C HIS A 170 -11.09 7.65 7.99
N LEU A 171 -10.17 7.77 8.95
CA LEU A 171 -8.73 7.69 8.68
C LEU A 171 -8.32 6.23 8.45
N GLU A 172 -7.71 5.97 7.29
CA GLU A 172 -6.96 4.75 7.01
C GLU A 172 -5.49 5.10 6.76
N GLN A 173 -4.66 4.95 7.79
CA GLN A 173 -3.24 5.25 7.73
C GLN A 173 -2.44 3.97 7.42
N THR A 174 -1.50 4.07 6.49
CA THR A 174 -0.55 3.00 6.15
C THR A 174 0.86 3.55 6.22
N ILE A 175 1.70 2.93 7.03
CA ILE A 175 3.12 3.26 7.14
C ILE A 175 3.91 2.08 6.55
N ILE A 176 4.67 2.33 5.49
CA ILE A 176 5.50 1.33 4.82
C ILE A 176 6.94 1.57 5.26
N THR A 177 7.51 0.67 6.05
CA THR A 177 8.82 0.83 6.71
C THR A 177 9.42 -0.53 7.09
N ASP A 178 10.74 -0.59 7.27
CA ASP A 178 11.39 -1.77 7.87
C ASP A 178 11.20 -1.84 9.40
N GLY A 179 10.64 -0.79 10.01
CA GLY A 179 10.41 -0.73 11.44
C GLY A 179 11.60 -0.25 12.26
N ILE A 180 12.74 0.07 11.64
CA ILE A 180 13.93 0.53 12.35
C ILE A 180 13.81 2.04 12.61
N GLN A 181 13.24 2.37 13.76
CA GLN A 181 13.24 3.75 14.27
C GLN A 181 14.66 4.13 14.70
N THR A 182 15.16 5.26 14.22
CA THR A 182 16.46 5.83 14.66
C THR A 182 16.31 7.25 15.19
N ALA A 183 15.12 7.86 15.06
CA ALA A 183 14.81 9.15 15.66
C ALA A 183 14.19 8.98 17.06
N GLY A 184 14.66 9.76 18.03
CA GLY A 184 14.21 9.65 19.42
C GLY A 184 14.84 8.45 20.10
N GLN A 185 14.15 7.30 20.09
CA GLN A 185 14.71 6.03 20.56
C GLN A 185 15.28 5.27 19.36
N ASP A 186 16.53 4.82 19.48
CA ASP A 186 17.21 4.05 18.47
C ASP A 186 16.91 2.56 18.67
N LEU A 187 16.33 1.92 17.66
CA LEU A 187 16.00 0.50 17.64
C LEU A 187 17.01 -0.33 16.83
N SER A 188 18.14 0.25 16.38
CA SER A 188 19.11 -0.43 15.53
C SER A 188 19.89 -1.57 16.19
N ASP A 189 19.74 -1.76 17.50
CA ASP A 189 20.36 -2.86 18.25
C ASP A 189 19.71 -4.21 17.89
N LEU A 190 20.46 -5.06 17.19
CA LEU A 190 19.99 -6.39 16.76
C LEU A 190 19.75 -7.37 17.92
N ASP A 191 20.29 -7.07 19.11
CA ASP A 191 20.07 -7.86 20.31
C ASP A 191 18.81 -7.41 21.10
N LEU A 192 18.07 -6.43 20.59
CA LEU A 192 16.83 -5.93 21.20
C LEU A 192 15.83 -7.07 21.42
N THR A 193 15.38 -7.24 22.67
CA THR A 193 14.33 -8.20 23.02
C THR A 193 12.93 -7.61 22.91
N THR A 194 11.92 -8.47 22.82
CA THR A 194 10.50 -8.09 22.84
C THR A 194 10.15 -7.25 24.08
N GLU A 195 10.64 -7.63 25.26
CA GLU A 195 10.34 -6.94 26.51
C GLU A 195 10.98 -5.54 26.54
N GLN A 196 12.23 -5.43 26.07
CA GLN A 196 12.91 -4.14 25.94
C GLN A 196 12.19 -3.24 24.93
N ALA A 197 11.81 -3.79 23.78
CA ALA A 197 11.04 -3.11 22.76
C ALA A 197 9.70 -2.57 23.30
N GLN A 198 8.95 -3.36 24.04
CA GLN A 198 7.69 -2.93 24.66
C GLN A 198 7.90 -1.85 25.73
N ALA A 199 8.94 -2.00 26.56
CA ALA A 199 9.29 -1.00 27.57
C ALA A 199 9.68 0.35 26.93
N LEU A 200 10.43 0.32 25.83
CA LEU A 200 10.77 1.52 25.06
C LEU A 200 9.52 2.14 24.44
N ALA A 201 8.64 1.34 23.82
CA ALA A 201 7.40 1.82 23.23
C ALA A 201 6.50 2.55 24.24
N ALA A 202 6.46 2.08 25.49
CA ALA A 202 5.70 2.71 26.57
C ALA A 202 6.20 4.11 26.96
N THR A 203 7.39 4.51 26.53
CA THR A 203 7.93 5.86 26.80
C THR A 203 7.43 6.91 25.83
N PHE A 204 6.83 6.51 24.70
CA PHE A 204 6.34 7.43 23.69
C PHE A 204 4.96 7.96 24.04
N THR A 205 4.79 9.27 23.92
CA THR A 205 3.48 9.90 23.87
C THR A 205 3.00 9.92 22.43
N VAL A 206 1.85 9.33 22.16
CA VAL A 206 1.25 9.25 20.83
C VAL A 206 -0.12 9.95 20.81
N PRO A 207 -0.55 10.50 19.67
CA PRO A 207 -1.89 11.09 19.57
C PRO A 207 -2.96 10.02 19.71
N SER A 208 -4.16 10.44 20.09
CA SER A 208 -5.33 9.58 19.97
C SER A 208 -5.74 9.49 18.50
N LEU A 209 -5.85 8.26 18.01
CA LEU A 209 -6.37 7.90 16.69
C LEU A 209 -7.57 6.96 16.87
N ASN A 210 -8.40 7.24 17.88
CA ASN A 210 -9.65 6.53 18.08
C ASN A 210 -10.45 6.56 16.76
N SER A 211 -11.05 5.42 16.41
CA SER A 211 -11.74 5.19 15.14
C SER A 211 -10.88 5.20 13.86
N ALA A 212 -9.56 5.36 13.93
CA ALA A 212 -8.71 5.14 12.76
C ALA A 212 -8.40 3.66 12.56
N THR A 213 -8.03 3.30 11.32
CA THR A 213 -7.35 2.04 11.01
C THR A 213 -5.91 2.35 10.65
N VAL A 214 -4.95 1.73 11.34
CA VAL A 214 -3.52 1.91 11.09
C VAL A 214 -2.90 0.58 10.66
N ARG A 215 -2.16 0.63 9.56
CA ARG A 215 -1.36 -0.49 9.06
C ARG A 215 0.11 -0.11 9.07
N VAL A 216 0.96 -0.98 9.61
CA VAL A 216 2.42 -0.87 9.48
C VAL A 216 2.90 -2.09 8.71
N ILE A 217 3.51 -1.85 7.55
CA ILE A 217 3.83 -2.89 6.57
C ILE A 217 5.32 -2.86 6.27
N GLY A 218 5.92 -4.05 6.21
CA GLY A 218 7.33 -4.22 5.84
C GLY A 218 8.27 -4.41 7.02
N ILE A 219 7.77 -4.62 8.24
CA ILE A 219 8.62 -4.76 9.43
C ILE A 219 9.67 -5.85 9.19
N GLY A 220 10.94 -5.51 9.32
CA GLY A 220 12.07 -6.41 9.06
C GLY A 220 12.50 -6.51 7.59
N ARG A 221 11.93 -5.73 6.66
CA ARG A 221 12.27 -5.76 5.22
C ARG A 221 13.05 -4.53 4.78
N GLN A 222 14.36 -4.70 4.70
CA GLN A 222 15.27 -3.70 4.14
C GLN A 222 15.10 -3.58 2.61
N ALA A 223 15.57 -2.49 2.00
CA ALA A 223 15.42 -2.23 0.56
C ALA A 223 16.18 -3.23 -0.32
N ASP A 224 17.24 -3.83 0.20
CA ASP A 224 18.02 -4.88 -0.46
C ASP A 224 17.50 -6.29 -0.17
N ASP A 225 16.35 -6.41 0.50
CA ASP A 225 15.76 -7.66 0.99
C ASP A 225 16.72 -8.50 1.87
N ALA A 226 17.73 -7.87 2.50
CA ALA A 226 18.60 -8.56 3.43
C ALA A 226 17.80 -9.08 4.64
N PRO A 227 17.98 -10.35 5.03
CA PRO A 227 17.21 -10.93 6.12
C PRO A 227 17.69 -10.41 7.48
N LEU A 228 16.77 -9.86 8.26
CA LEU A 228 17.01 -9.51 9.66
C LEU A 228 16.75 -10.71 10.58
N PRO A 229 17.44 -10.82 11.74
CA PRO A 229 17.22 -11.92 12.67
C PRO A 229 15.76 -12.00 13.14
N THR A 230 15.17 -13.20 13.13
CA THR A 230 13.76 -13.40 13.55
C THR A 230 13.44 -12.87 14.95
N PRO A 231 14.31 -13.03 15.97
CA PRO A 231 14.06 -12.44 17.30
C PRO A 231 13.98 -10.91 17.24
N TYR A 232 14.88 -10.28 16.49
CA TYR A 232 14.88 -8.83 16.29
C TYR A 232 13.64 -8.34 15.55
N VAL A 233 13.22 -9.01 14.47
CA VAL A 233 11.96 -8.69 13.77
C VAL A 233 10.74 -8.82 14.70
N SER A 234 10.77 -9.78 15.62
CA SER A 234 9.72 -9.95 16.63
C SER A 234 9.71 -8.79 17.63
N ALA A 235 10.89 -8.31 18.06
CA ALA A 235 11.03 -7.15 18.92
C ALA A 235 10.55 -5.86 18.23
N LEU A 236 10.94 -5.61 16.98
CA LEU A 236 10.45 -4.47 16.19
C LEU A 236 8.91 -4.48 16.08
N ARG A 237 8.33 -5.65 15.80
CA ARG A 237 6.88 -5.79 15.74
C ARG A 237 6.23 -5.49 17.09
N ALA A 238 6.77 -6.00 18.18
CA ALA A 238 6.25 -5.75 19.52
C ALA A 238 6.32 -4.27 19.93
N PHE A 239 7.40 -3.58 19.57
CA PHE A 239 7.53 -2.13 19.72
C PHE A 239 6.37 -1.40 19.02
N HIS A 240 6.26 -1.59 17.69
CA HIS A 240 5.28 -0.85 16.89
C HIS A 240 3.83 -1.25 17.20
N THR A 241 3.57 -2.49 17.60
CA THR A 241 2.25 -2.91 18.09
C THR A 241 1.87 -2.11 19.32
N THR A 242 2.78 -2.02 20.30
CA THR A 242 2.53 -1.29 21.55
C THR A 242 2.31 0.21 21.28
N VAL A 243 3.14 0.82 20.42
CA VAL A 243 2.96 2.23 20.00
C VAL A 243 1.59 2.43 19.35
N CYS A 244 1.21 1.57 18.40
CA CYS A 244 -0.05 1.69 17.69
C CYS A 244 -1.25 1.51 18.62
N GLU A 245 -1.24 0.50 19.50
CA GLU A 245 -2.31 0.24 20.46
C GLU A 245 -2.50 1.43 21.42
N ASN A 246 -1.42 2.10 21.82
CA ASN A 246 -1.48 3.30 22.66
C ASN A 246 -2.20 4.49 21.98
N THR A 247 -2.35 4.48 20.64
CA THR A 247 -3.17 5.49 19.93
C THR A 247 -4.68 5.24 20.05
N GLY A 248 -5.09 4.01 20.38
CA GLY A 248 -6.50 3.58 20.35
C GLY A 248 -7.04 3.24 18.95
N ALA A 249 -6.18 3.19 17.92
CA ALA A 249 -6.56 2.77 16.57
C ALA A 249 -6.77 1.25 16.45
N ALA A 250 -7.45 0.82 15.38
CA ALA A 250 -7.43 -0.57 14.94
C ALA A 250 -6.12 -0.85 14.18
N CYS A 251 -5.22 -1.64 14.78
CA CYS A 251 -3.85 -1.82 14.32
C CYS A 251 -3.63 -3.13 13.58
N THR A 252 -2.86 -3.09 12.49
CA THR A 252 -2.35 -4.27 11.79
C THR A 252 -0.87 -4.08 11.47
N LEU A 253 -0.02 -4.96 11.98
CA LEU A 253 1.42 -4.90 11.78
C LEU A 253 1.93 -6.17 11.14
N VAL A 254 2.58 -6.03 9.98
CA VAL A 254 2.99 -7.17 9.16
C VAL A 254 4.39 -6.99 8.60
N THR A 255 5.11 -8.10 8.47
CA THR A 255 6.39 -8.16 7.74
C THR A 255 6.18 -8.03 6.25
N ASP A 256 5.04 -8.50 5.73
CA ASP A 256 4.71 -8.48 4.32
C ASP A 256 3.22 -8.23 4.11
N ALA A 257 2.87 -7.59 2.98
CA ALA A 257 1.48 -7.38 2.62
C ALA A 257 0.90 -8.65 2.00
N ALA A 258 -0.26 -9.11 2.49
CA ALA A 258 -0.96 -10.23 1.85
C ALA A 258 -1.49 -9.80 0.48
N GLY A 259 -1.09 -10.52 -0.58
CA GLY A 259 -1.49 -10.20 -1.95
C GLY A 259 -0.68 -9.07 -2.61
N ALA A 260 0.52 -8.80 -2.09
CA ALA A 260 1.63 -8.22 -2.83
C ALA A 260 2.37 -9.28 -3.68
#